data_AF-A0AA38NUE8-F1
#
_entry.id   AF-A0AA38NUE8-F1
#
_cell.length_a   1.000
_cell.length_b   1.000
_cell.length_c   1.000
_cell.angle_alpha   90.00
_cell.angle_beta   90.00
_cell.angle_gamma   90.00
#
_symmetry.space_group_name_H-M   'P 1'
#
loop_
_entity.id
_entity.type
_entity.pdbx_description
1 polymer ?
#
loop_
_entity_poly.entity_id
_entity_poly.type
_entity_poly.pdbx_seq_one_letter_code
_entity_poly.pdbx_strand_id
1 'polypeptide(L)'
;AFTFELLRQWMILNLQSKITAHHFVAALRRQTDNVFTGNIPDISNQFRFVARIWPLFVAEKRSGYFHGDGMKQCFPFRPVDDLRNSCVVCPEDGVNMEAGWEHTPAHLRHLHSRRWCVDGNNKTGNYAKNNDLNDTSLFSGRAYMPSEQRFERYQQSVPQLQKEKATCNHLKVANGANSAKYKNQRISGNLHVQCDHGVVLSSVDMALGERYAI
;
A
#
# COMPACT_ATOMS: atom_id res chain seq x y z
N ALA A 1 -1.04 20.47 -21.26
CA ALA A 1 -1.62 20.29 -19.90
C ALA A 1 -2.29 18.92 -19.82
N PHE A 2 -2.36 18.30 -18.64
CA PHE A 2 -3.09 17.04 -18.44
C PHE A 2 -4.40 17.31 -17.70
N THR A 3 -5.51 16.81 -18.22
CA THR A 3 -6.84 17.03 -17.63
C THR A 3 -7.12 15.99 -16.54
N PHE A 4 -7.98 16.31 -15.58
CA PHE A 4 -8.41 15.34 -14.56
C PHE A 4 -9.14 14.14 -15.17
N GLU A 5 -9.85 14.35 -16.28
CA GLU A 5 -10.54 13.27 -16.97
C GLU A 5 -9.56 12.24 -17.52
N LEU A 6 -8.48 12.70 -18.16
CA LEU A 6 -7.40 11.83 -18.62
C LEU A 6 -6.77 11.03 -17.47
N LEU A 7 -6.51 11.68 -16.33
CA LEU A 7 -5.88 11.05 -15.18
C LEU A 7 -6.80 10.02 -14.48
N ARG A 8 -8.12 10.25 -14.48
CA ARG A 8 -9.10 9.24 -14.02
C ARG A 8 -9.11 8.03 -14.93
N GLN A 9 -9.16 8.23 -16.25
CA GLN A 9 -9.13 7.14 -17.23
C GLN A 9 -7.84 6.32 -17.11
N TRP A 10 -6.70 7.01 -16.98
CA TRP A 10 -5.41 6.39 -16.70
C TRP A 10 -5.47 5.50 -15.46
N MET A 11 -5.95 6.03 -14.33
CA MET A 11 -6.00 5.28 -13.08
C MET A 11 -6.85 4.02 -13.20
N ILE A 12 -8.01 4.10 -13.86
CA ILE A 12 -8.89 2.94 -14.09
C ILE A 12 -8.18 1.89 -14.96
N LEU A 13 -7.62 2.30 -16.10
CA LEU A 13 -6.97 1.37 -17.04
C LEU A 13 -5.68 0.77 -16.46
N ASN A 14 -4.91 1.55 -15.70
CA ASN A 14 -3.72 1.06 -15.03
C ASN A 14 -4.07 0.00 -13.98
N LEU A 15 -5.10 0.22 -13.17
CA LEU A 15 -5.54 -0.74 -12.16
C LEU A 15 -6.18 -1.99 -12.78
N GLN A 16 -7.06 -1.82 -13.77
CA GLN A 16 -7.84 -2.91 -14.35
C GLN A 16 -7.02 -3.76 -15.33
N SER A 17 -6.19 -3.12 -16.16
CA SER A 17 -5.52 -3.78 -17.29
C SER A 17 -3.99 -3.83 -17.13
N LYS A 18 -3.44 -3.31 -16.03
CA LYS A 18 -1.98 -3.23 -15.80
C LYS A 18 -1.23 -2.54 -16.94
N ILE A 19 -1.90 -1.60 -17.64
CA ILE A 19 -1.29 -0.88 -18.74
C ILE A 19 -0.18 0.03 -18.20
N THR A 20 0.94 0.08 -18.92
CA THR A 20 2.05 0.98 -18.58
C THR A 20 1.76 2.40 -19.06
N ALA A 21 2.37 3.40 -18.41
CA ALA A 21 2.25 4.79 -18.82
C ALA A 21 2.70 5.01 -20.27
N HIS A 22 3.71 4.24 -20.71
CA HIS A 22 4.19 4.24 -22.09
C HIS A 22 3.10 3.79 -23.08
N HIS A 23 2.44 2.66 -22.82
CA HIS A 23 1.36 2.17 -23.69
C HIS A 23 0.14 3.09 -23.68
N PHE A 24 -0.20 3.67 -22.54
CA PHE A 24 -1.29 4.63 -22.45
C PHE A 24 -1.01 5.88 -23.29
N VAL A 25 0.19 6.48 -23.18
CA VAL A 25 0.59 7.63 -24.01
C VAL A 25 0.68 7.26 -25.49
N ALA A 26 1.17 6.06 -25.83
CA ALA A 26 1.17 5.59 -27.22
C ALA A 26 -0.26 5.48 -27.80
N ALA A 27 -1.23 5.04 -27.00
CA ALA A 27 -2.63 5.02 -27.40
C ALA A 27 -3.18 6.43 -27.64
N LEU A 28 -2.87 7.39 -26.76
CA LEU A 28 -3.25 8.81 -26.97
C LEU A 28 -2.66 9.36 -28.27
N ARG A 29 -1.38 9.07 -28.57
CA ARG A 29 -0.75 9.51 -29.82
C ARG A 29 -1.45 8.95 -31.05
N ARG A 30 -1.85 7.67 -31.01
CA ARG A 30 -2.63 7.03 -32.09
C ARG A 30 -4.05 7.57 -32.22
N GLN A 31 -4.68 7.97 -31.12
CA GLN A 31 -5.99 8.63 -31.16
C GLN A 31 -5.90 10.01 -31.81
N THR A 32 -4.77 10.72 -31.65
CA THR A 32 -4.53 12.00 -32.33
C THR A 32 -4.24 11.81 -33.82
N ASP A 33 -3.29 10.93 -34.16
CA ASP A 33 -2.98 10.56 -35.54
C ASP A 33 -2.46 9.11 -35.59
N ASN A 34 -3.28 8.23 -36.15
CA ASN A 34 -2.97 6.81 -36.26
C ASN A 34 -2.12 6.48 -37.51
N VAL A 35 -1.97 7.41 -38.45
CA VAL A 35 -1.19 7.22 -39.68
C VAL A 35 0.25 7.69 -39.45
N PHE A 36 0.42 8.90 -38.92
CA PHE A 36 1.74 9.51 -38.68
C PHE A 36 2.00 9.72 -37.18
N THR A 37 1.78 8.67 -36.37
CA THR A 37 1.97 8.72 -34.91
C THR A 37 3.36 9.21 -34.48
N GLY A 38 4.39 8.98 -35.31
CA GLY A 38 5.75 9.47 -35.08
C GLY A 38 5.86 10.99 -35.03
N ASN A 39 4.98 11.72 -35.72
CA ASN A 39 4.94 13.18 -35.74
C ASN A 39 4.28 13.76 -34.48
N ILE A 40 3.51 12.96 -33.74
CA ILE A 40 2.91 13.38 -32.47
C ILE A 40 3.99 13.33 -31.39
N PRO A 41 4.26 14.43 -30.65
CA PRO A 41 5.26 14.45 -29.60
C PRO A 41 5.04 13.36 -28.54
N ASP A 42 6.14 12.76 -28.07
CA ASP A 42 6.10 11.81 -26.96
C ASP A 42 6.14 12.54 -25.61
N ILE A 43 5.02 12.53 -24.90
CA ILE A 43 4.86 13.15 -23.58
C ILE A 43 5.02 12.15 -22.42
N SER A 44 5.56 10.96 -22.68
CA SER A 44 5.64 9.87 -21.71
C SER A 44 6.40 10.23 -20.44
N ASN A 45 7.47 11.02 -20.53
CA ASN A 45 8.25 11.47 -19.36
C ASN A 45 7.41 12.36 -18.45
N GLN A 46 6.78 13.38 -19.02
CA GLN A 46 5.93 14.33 -18.31
C GLN A 46 4.70 13.63 -17.73
N PHE A 47 4.10 12.72 -18.50
CA PHE A 47 2.95 11.95 -18.06
C PHE A 47 3.30 11.03 -16.89
N ARG A 48 4.44 10.32 -16.92
CA ARG A 48 4.90 9.48 -15.80
C ARG A 48 5.00 10.25 -14.49
N PHE A 49 5.51 11.48 -14.53
CA PHE A 49 5.62 12.33 -13.35
C PHE A 49 4.23 12.65 -12.78
N VAL A 50 3.31 13.16 -13.62
CA VAL A 50 1.96 13.54 -13.17
C VAL A 50 1.14 12.31 -12.74
N ALA A 51 1.29 11.18 -13.44
CA ALA A 51 0.64 9.92 -13.11
C ALA A 51 1.06 9.36 -11.74
N ARG A 52 2.29 9.65 -11.26
CA ARG A 52 2.74 9.27 -9.91
C ARG A 52 2.15 10.16 -8.81
N ILE A 53 1.95 11.45 -9.10
CA ILE A 53 1.38 12.41 -8.14
C ILE A 53 -0.13 12.23 -8.02
N TRP A 54 -0.81 11.89 -9.11
CA TRP A 54 -2.27 11.82 -9.15
C TRP A 54 -2.92 10.95 -8.04
N PRO A 55 -2.45 9.71 -7.76
CA PRO A 55 -2.99 8.91 -6.66
C PRO A 55 -2.91 9.59 -5.29
N LEU A 56 -1.86 10.38 -5.03
CA LEU A 56 -1.72 11.13 -3.78
C LEU A 56 -2.83 12.18 -3.68
N PHE A 57 -3.04 12.99 -4.73
CA PHE A 57 -4.11 14.00 -4.73
C PHE A 57 -5.50 13.37 -4.59
N VAL A 58 -5.72 12.20 -5.19
CA VAL A 58 -6.97 11.45 -5.00
C VAL A 58 -7.13 11.02 -3.55
N ALA A 59 -6.06 10.54 -2.90
CA ALA A 59 -6.10 10.15 -1.49
C ALA A 59 -6.32 11.35 -0.56
N GLU A 60 -5.61 12.45 -0.74
CA GLU A 60 -5.76 13.69 0.04
C GLU A 60 -7.15 14.31 -0.12
N LYS A 61 -7.72 14.25 -1.33
CA LYS A 61 -9.11 14.65 -1.55
C LYS A 61 -10.08 13.74 -0.79
N ARG A 62 -9.88 12.42 -0.83
CA ARG A 62 -10.78 11.43 -0.20
C ARG A 62 -10.73 11.47 1.32
N SER A 63 -9.56 11.67 1.91
CA SER A 63 -9.40 11.82 3.36
C SER A 63 -9.93 13.16 3.88
N GLY A 64 -10.17 14.12 2.98
CA GLY A 64 -10.54 15.47 3.34
C GLY A 64 -9.39 16.25 3.97
N TYR A 65 -8.14 15.89 3.64
CA TYR A 65 -6.92 16.49 4.19
C TYR A 65 -6.93 18.03 4.19
N PHE A 66 -7.45 18.64 3.12
CA PHE A 66 -7.51 20.10 2.96
C PHE A 66 -8.72 20.77 3.64
N HIS A 67 -9.58 20.03 4.34
CA HIS A 67 -10.69 20.59 5.12
C HIS A 67 -10.28 21.02 6.55
N GLY A 68 -8.97 21.05 6.85
CA GLY A 68 -8.43 21.53 8.12
C GLY A 68 -8.74 20.62 9.31
N ASP A 69 -8.80 21.20 10.51
CA ASP A 69 -8.95 20.44 11.76
C ASP A 69 -10.33 19.78 11.92
N GLY A 70 -11.31 20.11 11.08
CA GLY A 70 -12.64 19.49 11.12
C GLY A 70 -12.58 17.96 10.98
N MET A 71 -11.71 17.43 10.10
CA MET A 71 -11.54 15.98 9.98
C MET A 71 -10.93 15.34 11.23
N LYS A 72 -10.02 16.03 11.92
CA LYS A 72 -9.42 15.55 13.18
C LYS A 72 -10.45 15.53 14.31
N GLN A 73 -11.34 16.52 14.36
CA GLN A 73 -12.42 16.58 15.34
C GLN A 73 -13.46 15.47 15.11
N CYS A 74 -13.80 15.17 13.86
CA CYS A 74 -14.72 14.08 13.53
C CYS A 74 -14.14 12.69 13.82
N PHE A 75 -12.81 12.54 13.77
CA PHE A 75 -12.13 11.24 13.90
C PHE A 75 -10.94 11.32 14.86
N PRO A 76 -11.17 11.54 16.17
CA PRO A 76 -10.13 11.90 17.13
C PRO A 76 -9.11 10.77 17.38
N PHE A 77 -9.49 9.51 17.11
CA PHE A 77 -8.62 8.35 17.31
C PHE A 77 -7.89 7.89 16.05
N ARG A 78 -8.13 8.54 14.90
CA ARG A 78 -7.36 8.26 13.68
C ARG A 78 -5.99 8.95 13.77
N PRO A 79 -4.93 8.35 13.19
CA PRO A 79 -3.65 9.04 13.09
C PRO A 79 -3.79 10.38 12.36
N VAL A 80 -2.97 11.34 12.78
CA VAL A 80 -2.88 12.64 12.11
C VAL A 80 -2.40 12.42 10.67
N ASP A 81 -3.01 13.15 9.73
CA ASP A 81 -2.71 13.10 8.30
C ASP A 81 -2.90 11.72 7.65
N ASP A 82 -3.77 10.87 8.22
CA ASP A 82 -4.08 9.56 7.67
C ASP A 82 -4.86 9.66 6.35
N LEU A 83 -4.25 9.16 5.29
CA LEU A 83 -4.80 9.08 3.93
C LEU A 83 -5.39 7.71 3.61
N ARG A 84 -5.39 6.77 4.58
CA ARG A 84 -5.99 5.46 4.39
C ARG A 84 -7.51 5.56 4.34
N ASN A 85 -8.12 4.71 3.52
CA ASN A 85 -9.56 4.49 3.61
C ASN A 85 -9.84 3.57 4.81
N SER A 86 -10.55 4.09 5.80
CA SER A 86 -11.01 3.31 6.95
C SER A 86 -12.16 2.37 6.57
N CYS A 87 -12.22 1.20 7.22
CA CYS A 87 -13.37 0.32 7.09
C CYS A 87 -14.56 0.89 7.86
N VAL A 88 -15.67 1.16 7.16
CA VAL A 88 -16.90 1.73 7.77
C VAL A 88 -17.65 0.73 8.67
N VAL A 89 -17.36 -0.57 8.53
CA VAL A 89 -18.03 -1.65 9.27
C VAL A 89 -17.24 -2.06 10.52
N CYS A 90 -15.92 -1.87 10.52
CA CYS A 90 -15.11 -2.20 11.69
C CYS A 90 -15.51 -1.30 12.86
N PRO A 91 -15.59 -1.84 14.09
CA PRO A 91 -15.83 -1.03 15.29
C PRO A 91 -14.78 0.05 15.43
N GLU A 92 -15.19 1.32 15.45
CA GLU A 92 -14.34 2.50 15.58
C GLU A 92 -14.90 3.38 16.69
N ASP A 93 -14.12 3.46 17.77
CA ASP A 93 -14.45 4.25 18.94
C ASP A 93 -14.70 5.72 18.57
N GLY A 94 -15.70 6.34 19.18
CA GLY A 94 -16.16 7.70 18.87
C GLY A 94 -16.77 7.90 17.48
N VAL A 95 -16.95 6.85 16.66
CA VAL A 95 -17.50 6.94 15.30
C VAL A 95 -18.77 6.11 15.13
N ASN A 96 -18.68 4.79 15.28
CA ASN A 96 -19.78 3.85 15.05
C ASN A 96 -20.01 2.86 16.20
N MET A 97 -19.44 3.16 17.38
CA MET A 97 -19.63 2.38 18.60
C MET A 97 -20.55 3.12 19.57
N GLU A 98 -21.34 2.38 20.34
CA GLU A 98 -22.24 2.93 21.35
C GLU A 98 -21.46 3.51 22.54
N ALA A 99 -21.98 4.56 23.17
CA ALA A 99 -21.35 5.13 24.36
C ALA A 99 -21.33 4.10 25.50
N GLY A 100 -20.16 3.92 26.14
CA GLY A 100 -19.98 2.95 27.22
C GLY A 100 -19.72 1.52 26.75
N TRP A 101 -19.41 1.29 25.47
CA TRP A 101 -19.01 -0.01 24.94
C TRP A 101 -17.83 -0.64 25.70
N GLU A 102 -16.99 0.18 26.36
CA GLU A 102 -15.86 -0.23 27.18
C GLU A 102 -16.29 -1.01 28.43
N HIS A 103 -17.53 -0.78 28.89
CA HIS A 103 -18.13 -1.46 30.02
C HIS A 103 -18.78 -2.80 29.64
N THR A 104 -18.74 -3.19 28.36
CA THR A 104 -19.27 -4.47 27.90
C THR A 104 -18.65 -5.63 28.71
N PRO A 105 -19.49 -6.52 29.30
CA PRO A 105 -19.02 -7.65 30.09
C PRO A 105 -18.00 -8.49 29.33
N ALA A 106 -17.02 -9.06 30.05
CA ALA A 106 -15.89 -9.76 29.43
C ALA A 106 -16.31 -10.84 28.42
N HIS A 107 -17.39 -11.57 28.69
CA HIS A 107 -17.91 -12.62 27.80
C HIS A 107 -18.56 -12.08 26.50
N LEU A 108 -18.90 -10.78 26.44
CA LEU A 108 -19.51 -10.12 25.27
C LEU A 108 -18.55 -9.21 24.49
N ARG A 109 -17.33 -8.95 25.00
CA ARG A 109 -16.36 -8.05 24.34
C ARG A 109 -16.00 -8.45 22.90
N HIS A 110 -16.17 -9.72 22.56
CA HIS A 110 -15.95 -10.23 21.21
C HIS A 110 -16.87 -9.54 20.17
N LEU A 111 -18.03 -9.01 20.57
CA LEU A 111 -18.95 -8.26 19.70
C LEU A 111 -18.33 -6.95 19.19
N HIS A 112 -17.41 -6.35 19.94
CA HIS A 112 -16.71 -5.12 19.57
C HIS A 112 -15.32 -5.37 18.99
N SER A 113 -14.94 -6.63 18.79
CA SER A 113 -13.60 -6.98 18.36
C SER A 113 -13.43 -6.85 16.84
N ARG A 114 -12.29 -6.26 16.43
CA ARG A 114 -11.88 -6.26 15.03
C ARG A 114 -11.24 -7.61 14.69
N ARG A 115 -11.62 -8.17 13.55
CA ARG A 115 -10.99 -9.38 13.00
C ARG A 115 -9.98 -8.97 11.94
N TRP A 116 -8.73 -9.38 12.13
CA TRP A 116 -7.64 -9.07 11.21
C TRP A 116 -7.19 -10.33 10.49
N CYS A 117 -7.01 -10.20 9.18
CA CYS A 117 -6.37 -11.20 8.33
C CYS A 117 -5.02 -10.63 7.91
N VAL A 118 -3.98 -11.45 8.03
CA VAL A 118 -2.62 -11.08 7.63
C VAL A 118 -2.21 -12.03 6.52
N ASP A 119 -1.76 -11.49 5.39
CA ASP A 119 -1.34 -12.28 4.23
C ASP A 119 -0.06 -11.72 3.60
N GLY A 120 0.81 -12.63 3.14
CA GLY A 120 2.10 -12.33 2.54
C GLY A 120 2.11 -12.53 1.04
N ASN A 121 2.27 -11.45 0.27
CA ASN A 121 2.43 -11.51 -1.18
C ASN A 121 3.92 -11.52 -1.59
N ASN A 122 4.42 -12.69 -1.96
CA ASN A 122 5.81 -12.90 -2.41
C ASN A 122 6.02 -12.66 -3.93
N LYS A 123 5.07 -12.01 -4.61
CA LYS A 123 5.17 -11.68 -6.04
C LYS A 123 5.46 -10.20 -6.29
N THR A 124 5.26 -9.33 -5.31
CA THR A 124 5.54 -7.88 -5.38
C THR A 124 7.00 -7.56 -5.00
N GLY A 125 7.94 -8.37 -5.49
CA GLY A 125 9.35 -8.19 -5.21
C GLY A 125 9.97 -7.00 -5.96
N ASN A 126 10.95 -6.34 -5.33
CA ASN A 126 11.78 -5.31 -5.93
C ASN A 126 13.24 -5.75 -5.94
N TYR A 127 13.85 -5.77 -7.14
CA TYR A 127 15.26 -6.06 -7.31
C TYR A 127 16.14 -4.92 -6.80
N ALA A 128 17.26 -5.26 -6.17
CA ALA A 128 18.31 -4.31 -5.86
C ALA A 128 18.91 -3.79 -7.17
N LYS A 129 18.63 -2.52 -7.48
CA LYS A 129 19.12 -1.78 -8.65
C LYS A 129 19.77 -0.48 -8.18
N ASN A 130 20.42 0.23 -9.10
CA ASN A 130 20.86 1.60 -8.87
C ASN A 130 19.63 2.49 -8.66
N ASN A 131 19.24 2.67 -7.40
CA ASN A 131 18.11 3.51 -7.02
C ASN A 131 18.58 4.97 -6.93
N ASP A 132 17.72 5.90 -7.33
CA ASP A 132 17.92 7.32 -7.09
C ASP A 132 17.66 7.60 -5.61
N LEU A 133 18.65 8.15 -4.89
CA LEU A 133 18.55 8.49 -3.47
C LEU A 133 17.48 9.57 -3.21
N ASN A 134 17.06 10.31 -4.24
CA ASN A 134 16.01 11.31 -4.15
C ASN A 134 14.61 10.74 -4.45
N ASP A 135 14.49 9.48 -4.89
CA ASP A 135 13.21 8.82 -5.16
C ASP A 135 12.56 8.39 -3.84
N THR A 136 11.93 9.36 -3.18
CA THR A 136 11.27 9.20 -1.88
C THR A 136 9.76 8.98 -2.05
N SER A 137 9.15 8.30 -1.08
CA SER A 137 7.71 8.04 -1.10
C SER A 137 6.90 9.33 -0.97
N LEU A 138 6.02 9.60 -1.95
CA LEU A 138 5.08 10.72 -1.92
C LEU A 138 4.06 10.62 -0.75
N PHE A 139 3.73 9.40 -0.35
CA PHE A 139 2.84 9.16 0.80
C PHE A 139 3.58 9.29 2.12
N SER A 140 4.89 9.03 2.17
CA SER A 140 5.76 9.23 3.33
C SER A 140 5.19 8.73 4.67
N GLY A 141 4.57 7.54 4.67
CA GLY A 141 3.99 6.97 5.89
C GLY A 141 2.55 7.38 6.20
N ARG A 142 1.94 8.26 5.39
CA ARG A 142 0.57 8.77 5.59
C ARG A 142 -0.53 7.82 5.10
N ALA A 143 -0.18 6.68 4.51
CA ALA A 143 -1.15 5.72 3.97
C ALA A 143 -0.91 4.32 4.55
N TYR A 144 -1.08 3.29 3.72
CA TYR A 144 -1.03 1.90 4.18
C TYR A 144 0.37 1.44 4.64
N MET A 145 1.43 2.03 4.09
CA MET A 145 2.81 1.71 4.46
C MET A 145 3.37 2.74 5.44
N PRO A 146 4.21 2.34 6.41
CA PRO A 146 4.94 3.27 7.26
C PRO A 146 5.97 4.07 6.46
N SER A 147 6.51 5.14 7.05
CA SER A 147 7.68 5.80 6.46
C SER A 147 8.90 4.87 6.50
N GLU A 148 9.75 4.98 5.48
CA GLU A 148 10.95 4.14 5.34
C GLU A 148 11.83 4.22 6.59
N GLN A 149 12.13 5.43 7.05
CA GLN A 149 12.93 5.67 8.26
C GLN A 149 12.32 5.02 9.52
N ARG A 150 10.99 5.08 9.69
CA ARG A 150 10.32 4.47 10.84
C ARG A 150 10.44 2.94 10.79
N PHE A 151 10.26 2.37 9.60
CA PHE A 151 10.32 0.92 9.43
C PHE A 151 11.75 0.39 9.59
N GLU A 152 12.75 1.08 9.05
CA GLU A 152 14.16 0.73 9.23
C GLU A 152 14.58 0.73 10.70
N ARG A 153 14.19 1.75 11.47
CA ARG A 153 14.43 1.79 12.92
C ARG A 153 13.77 0.63 13.66
N TYR A 154 12.52 0.32 13.30
CA TYR A 154 11.82 -0.83 13.86
C TYR A 154 12.55 -2.14 13.55
N GLN A 155 12.99 -2.35 12.30
CA GLN A 155 13.73 -3.55 11.90
C GLN A 155 15.04 -3.72 12.68
N GLN A 156 15.73 -2.62 13.01
CA GLN A 156 16.94 -2.65 13.83
C GLN A 156 16.66 -3.01 15.30
N SER A 157 15.49 -2.65 15.82
CA SER A 157 15.11 -2.97 17.21
C SER A 157 14.63 -4.42 17.41
N VAL A 158 14.21 -5.10 16.35
CA VAL A 158 13.60 -6.43 16.44
C VAL A 158 14.69 -7.51 16.46
N PRO A 159 14.81 -8.31 17.53
CA PRO A 159 15.72 -9.45 17.57
C PRO A 159 15.35 -10.46 16.49
N GLN A 160 16.32 -10.86 15.68
CA GLN A 160 16.11 -11.82 14.61
C GLN A 160 16.28 -13.24 15.15
N LEU A 161 15.26 -14.09 15.02
CA LEU A 161 15.42 -15.53 15.25
C LEU A 161 16.39 -16.10 14.20
N GLN A 162 17.30 -16.98 14.61
CA GLN A 162 17.95 -17.87 13.66
C GLN A 162 16.88 -18.71 12.96
N LYS A 163 17.09 -19.07 11.68
CA LYS A 163 16.19 -19.93 10.90
C LYS A 163 15.69 -21.10 11.75
N GLU A 164 14.44 -21.04 12.20
CA GLU A 164 13.79 -22.23 12.75
C GLU A 164 13.70 -23.24 11.62
N LYS A 165 14.32 -24.41 11.80
CA LYS A 165 14.07 -25.55 10.91
C LYS A 165 12.62 -25.93 11.11
N ALA A 166 11.82 -25.85 10.06
CA ALA A 166 10.47 -26.39 10.08
C ALA A 166 10.52 -27.85 10.54
N THR A 167 9.83 -28.16 11.64
CA THR A 167 9.76 -29.51 12.21
C THR A 167 8.88 -30.45 11.37
N CYS A 168 8.13 -29.92 10.40
CA CYS A 168 7.30 -30.68 9.48
C CYS A 168 8.02 -30.99 8.16
N ASN A 169 8.39 -32.24 7.96
CA ASN A 169 9.16 -32.72 6.79
C ASN A 169 8.45 -32.55 5.43
N HIS A 170 7.13 -32.29 5.39
CA HIS A 170 6.34 -32.23 4.15
C HIS A 170 5.83 -30.84 3.76
N LEU A 171 6.15 -29.80 4.52
CA LEU A 171 5.81 -28.42 4.14
C LEU A 171 6.82 -27.91 3.09
N LYS A 172 6.56 -28.20 1.81
CA LYS A 172 7.37 -27.70 0.68
C LYS A 172 7.50 -26.17 0.68
N VAL A 173 6.56 -25.44 1.28
CA VAL A 173 6.61 -23.97 1.39
C VAL A 173 7.64 -23.52 2.43
N ALA A 174 7.69 -24.16 3.60
CA ALA A 174 8.66 -23.83 4.64
C ALA A 174 10.08 -24.35 4.30
N ASN A 175 10.16 -25.55 3.72
CA ASN A 175 11.43 -26.15 3.28
C ASN A 175 11.94 -25.57 1.94
N GLY A 176 11.06 -24.94 1.16
CA GLY A 176 11.34 -24.33 -0.14
C GLY A 176 11.41 -22.80 -0.12
N ALA A 177 11.34 -22.17 1.06
CA ALA A 177 11.72 -20.77 1.27
C ALA A 177 13.25 -20.61 1.11
N ASN A 178 13.77 -21.03 -0.04
CA ASN A 178 15.14 -20.82 -0.45
C ASN A 178 15.33 -19.32 -0.59
N SER A 179 16.14 -18.74 0.30
CA SER A 179 16.64 -17.36 0.18
C SER A 179 17.27 -17.09 -1.20
N ALA A 180 17.71 -18.14 -1.90
CA ALA A 180 18.13 -18.08 -3.30
C ALA A 180 17.06 -17.55 -4.27
N LYS A 181 15.76 -17.77 -4.01
CA LYS A 181 14.66 -17.23 -4.84
C LYS A 181 14.63 -15.71 -4.82
N TYR A 182 15.00 -15.11 -3.69
CA TYR A 182 15.01 -13.66 -3.48
C TYR A 182 16.41 -13.07 -3.69
N LYS A 183 17.30 -13.79 -4.39
CA LYS A 183 18.65 -13.31 -4.67
C LYS A 183 18.60 -12.00 -5.44
N ASN A 184 19.41 -11.04 -5.02
CA ASN A 184 19.48 -9.69 -5.57
C ASN A 184 18.17 -8.90 -5.45
N GLN A 185 17.25 -9.27 -4.55
CA GLN A 185 16.07 -8.49 -4.24
C GLN A 185 16.29 -7.66 -2.97
N ARG A 186 15.93 -6.37 -3.04
CA ARG A 186 15.86 -5.47 -1.88
C ARG A 186 14.59 -5.77 -1.08
N ILE A 187 13.50 -6.02 -1.79
CA ILE A 187 12.18 -6.37 -1.23
C ILE A 187 11.76 -7.68 -1.88
N SER A 188 11.47 -8.68 -1.09
CA SER A 188 11.03 -10.01 -1.53
C SER A 188 9.52 -10.10 -1.77
N GLY A 189 8.76 -9.17 -1.20
CA GLY A 189 7.31 -9.12 -1.25
C GLY A 189 6.73 -8.14 -0.24
N ASN A 190 5.43 -8.18 -0.05
CA ASN A 190 4.71 -7.33 0.91
C ASN A 190 3.83 -8.15 1.83
N LEU A 191 3.76 -7.77 3.09
CA LEU A 191 2.77 -8.26 4.04
C LEU A 191 1.64 -7.25 4.11
N HIS A 192 0.40 -7.71 4.06
CA HIS A 192 -0.79 -6.88 4.18
C HIS A 192 -1.60 -7.33 5.40
N VAL A 193 -2.07 -6.36 6.17
CA VAL A 193 -3.09 -6.57 7.21
C VAL A 193 -4.39 -5.99 6.66
N GLN A 194 -5.44 -6.78 6.66
CA GLN A 194 -6.78 -6.36 6.26
C GLN A 194 -7.79 -6.78 7.31
N CYS A 195 -8.94 -6.11 7.35
CA CYS A 195 -10.09 -6.65 8.06
C CYS A 195 -10.78 -7.77 7.27
N ASP A 196 -11.66 -8.50 7.93
CA ASP A 196 -12.54 -9.51 7.33
C ASP A 196 -13.52 -8.94 6.28
N HIS A 197 -13.76 -7.62 6.29
CA HIS A 197 -14.52 -6.92 5.24
C HIS A 197 -13.69 -6.59 3.99
N GLY A 198 -12.43 -7.06 3.91
CA GLY A 198 -11.57 -6.87 2.74
C GLY A 198 -10.96 -5.48 2.61
N VAL A 199 -11.00 -4.66 3.65
CA VAL A 199 -10.35 -3.34 3.67
C VAL A 199 -8.95 -3.48 4.26
N VAL A 200 -7.94 -3.08 3.48
CA VAL A 200 -6.53 -3.05 3.91
C VAL A 200 -6.36 -1.99 5.00
N LEU A 201 -5.70 -2.38 6.09
CA LEU A 201 -5.42 -1.55 7.27
C LEU A 201 -3.98 -1.06 7.27
N SER A 202 -3.03 -1.93 6.93
CA SER A 202 -1.62 -1.61 6.86
C SER A 202 -0.88 -2.57 5.95
N SER A 203 0.33 -2.19 5.53
CA SER A 203 1.20 -3.00 4.69
C SER A 203 2.66 -2.69 5.00
N VAL A 204 3.53 -3.70 4.88
CA VAL A 204 4.97 -3.54 5.08
C VAL A 204 5.75 -4.34 4.05
N ASP A 205 6.96 -3.88 3.74
CA ASP A 205 7.88 -4.63 2.88
C ASP A 205 8.51 -5.80 3.63
N MET A 206 8.62 -6.94 2.94
CA MET A 206 9.36 -8.11 3.41
C MET A 206 10.75 -8.13 2.80
N ALA A 207 11.81 -8.23 3.62
CA ALA A 207 13.18 -8.28 3.12
C ALA A 207 13.59 -9.68 2.60
N LEU A 208 13.14 -10.75 3.28
CA LEU A 208 13.62 -12.13 3.06
C LEU A 208 12.47 -13.15 3.15
N GLY A 209 11.34 -12.85 2.51
CA GLY A 209 10.08 -13.57 2.67
C GLY A 209 9.53 -13.42 4.09
N GLU A 210 8.74 -14.40 4.52
CA GLU A 210 8.24 -14.51 5.89
C GLU A 210 9.39 -14.84 6.82
N ARG A 211 9.86 -13.82 7.56
CA ARG A 211 10.93 -13.95 8.55
C ARG A 211 10.33 -13.85 9.95
N TYR A 212 10.72 -14.79 10.82
CA TYR A 212 10.26 -14.83 12.21
C TYR A 212 11.11 -13.92 13.11
N ALA A 213 10.44 -13.29 14.08
CA ALA A 213 11.04 -12.48 15.13
C ALA A 213 10.65 -13.04 16.50
N ILE A 214 11.47 -12.79 17.53
CA ILE A 214 11.21 -13.17 18.93
C ILE A 214 10.11 -12.28 19.51
#